data_AF-A0A0B4GNF0-F1
#
_entry.id   AF-A0A0B4GNF0-F1
#
_cell.length_a   1.000
_cell.length_b   1.000
_cell.length_c   1.000
_cell.angle_alpha   90.00
_cell.angle_beta   90.00
_cell.angle_gamma   90.00
#
_symmetry.space_group_name_H-M   'P 1'
#
loop_
_entity.id
_entity.type
_entity.pdbx_description
1 polymer ?
#
loop_
_entity_poly.entity_id
_entity_poly.type
_entity_poly.pdbx_seq_one_letter_code
_entity_poly.pdbx_strand_id
1 'polypeptide(L)'
;MASDQPISTVYVHNLEERVKIQPLTESLKTIFSEFGDVVDIVAKKNLKAKGQAFIVFSDPDSARDAIEELQGFQLFDKPMKLSLAKTRSDKSIEMNCSLDEFEAHKRNRLSEKEKRLALEAADSERQPKRGAGSTADSRPSKLSRPSGLKSTGPATSQVIPDEYLPPNKILFLQNIPEEYDVDALGAIFGRFEGFREIRLVPGRRGIAFVEYEAEQGAIDAKENTSGMKLGDTAIKVTYQRQ
;
A
#
# COMPACT_ATOMS: atom_id res chain seq x y z
N MET A 1 28.79 -11.74 -18.58
CA MET A 1 28.24 -13.11 -18.49
C MET A 1 27.63 -13.25 -17.11
N ALA A 2 26.30 -13.28 -17.00
CA ALA A 2 25.65 -13.51 -15.72
C ALA A 2 26.09 -14.90 -15.24
N SER A 3 26.71 -14.98 -14.07
CA SER A 3 27.28 -16.23 -13.55
C SER A 3 26.18 -17.29 -13.47
N ASP A 4 26.39 -18.39 -14.20
CA ASP A 4 25.57 -19.60 -14.22
C ASP A 4 25.74 -20.39 -12.92
N GLN A 5 25.56 -19.70 -11.80
CA GLN A 5 25.67 -20.30 -10.49
C GLN A 5 24.31 -20.83 -10.09
N PRO A 6 24.27 -22.04 -9.54
CA PRO A 6 23.03 -22.75 -9.30
C PRO A 6 22.14 -22.00 -8.30
N ILE A 7 20.85 -21.98 -8.58
CA ILE A 7 19.84 -21.27 -7.79
C ILE A 7 19.28 -22.25 -6.77
N SER A 8 19.49 -21.97 -5.48
CA SER A 8 18.92 -22.76 -4.37
C SER A 8 17.56 -22.22 -3.88
N THR A 9 16.98 -21.25 -4.58
CA THR A 9 15.69 -20.67 -4.23
C THR A 9 14.57 -21.20 -5.12
N VAL A 10 13.55 -21.78 -4.49
CA VAL A 10 12.33 -22.25 -5.16
C VAL A 10 11.24 -21.18 -5.04
N TYR A 11 10.63 -20.85 -6.18
CA TYR A 11 9.45 -19.99 -6.26
C TYR A 11 8.20 -20.87 -6.30
N VAL A 12 7.36 -20.73 -5.27
CA VAL A 12 6.08 -21.41 -5.13
C VAL A 12 4.95 -20.42 -5.38
N HIS A 13 4.01 -20.77 -6.25
CA HIS A 13 2.83 -19.98 -6.53
C HIS A 13 1.57 -20.85 -6.57
N ASN A 14 0.40 -20.20 -6.64
CA ASN A 14 -0.92 -20.85 -6.54
C ASN A 14 -1.23 -21.42 -5.13
N LEU A 15 -0.68 -20.80 -4.07
CA LEU A 15 -0.99 -21.16 -2.68
C LEU A 15 -2.34 -20.57 -2.23
N GLU A 16 -2.96 -21.20 -1.23
CA GLU A 16 -4.21 -20.70 -0.65
C GLU A 16 -4.01 -19.39 0.12
N GLU A 17 -4.75 -18.35 -0.27
CA GLU A 17 -4.61 -16.98 0.25
C GLU A 17 -5.37 -16.79 1.57
N ARG A 18 -6.39 -17.61 1.81
CA ARG A 18 -7.22 -17.55 3.03
C ARG A 18 -6.42 -17.91 4.29
N VAL A 19 -5.37 -18.71 4.15
CA VAL A 19 -4.54 -19.18 5.27
C VAL A 19 -3.67 -18.03 5.82
N LYS A 20 -3.41 -18.02 7.13
CA LYS A 20 -2.51 -17.04 7.77
C LYS A 20 -1.05 -17.33 7.39
N ILE A 21 -0.19 -16.31 7.38
CA ILE A 21 1.23 -16.46 6.96
C ILE A 21 1.94 -17.49 7.84
N GLN A 22 1.79 -17.39 9.17
CA GLN A 22 2.44 -18.29 10.12
C GLN A 22 2.17 -19.79 9.85
N PRO A 23 0.91 -20.27 9.84
CA PRO A 23 0.64 -21.68 9.57
C PRO A 23 0.99 -22.11 8.14
N LEU A 24 0.91 -21.20 7.16
CA LEU A 24 1.34 -21.48 5.80
C LEU A 24 2.86 -21.72 5.75
N THR A 25 3.65 -20.85 6.39
CA THR A 25 5.10 -20.97 6.46
C THR A 25 5.54 -22.23 7.22
N GLU A 26 4.89 -22.56 8.33
CA GLU A 26 5.16 -23.81 9.06
C GLU A 26 4.89 -25.04 8.21
N SER A 27 3.75 -25.08 7.51
CA SER A 27 3.40 -26.21 6.64
C SER A 27 4.37 -26.37 5.47
N LEU A 28 4.75 -25.25 4.84
CA LEU A 28 5.79 -25.25 3.81
C LEU A 28 7.13 -25.71 4.37
N LYS A 29 7.51 -25.29 5.58
CA LYS A 29 8.76 -25.76 6.19
C LYS A 29 8.76 -27.27 6.39
N THR A 30 7.68 -27.83 6.93
CA THR A 30 7.56 -29.27 7.17
C THR A 30 7.66 -30.08 5.89
N ILE A 31 6.93 -29.68 4.84
CA ILE A 31 6.93 -30.41 3.56
C ILE A 31 8.30 -30.33 2.87
N PHE A 32 8.89 -29.13 2.82
CA PHE A 32 10.13 -28.92 2.08
C PHE A 32 11.37 -29.40 2.84
N SER A 33 11.28 -29.59 4.16
CA SER A 33 12.37 -30.15 4.98
C SER A 33 12.70 -31.62 4.65
N GLU A 34 11.84 -32.33 3.92
CA GLU A 34 12.08 -33.70 3.48
C GLU A 34 13.16 -33.77 2.38
N PHE A 35 13.31 -32.70 1.58
CA PHE A 35 14.22 -32.66 0.42
C PHE A 35 15.57 -32.02 0.75
N GLY A 36 15.64 -31.22 1.81
CA GLY A 36 16.87 -30.54 2.21
C GLY A 36 16.65 -29.53 3.33
N ASP A 37 17.73 -28.90 3.79
CA ASP A 37 17.66 -27.90 4.85
C ASP A 37 17.12 -26.57 4.32
N VAL A 38 16.06 -26.07 4.97
CA VAL A 38 15.37 -24.85 4.58
C VAL A 38 15.90 -23.70 5.42
N VAL A 39 16.72 -22.86 4.79
CA VAL A 39 17.36 -21.69 5.40
C VAL A 39 16.34 -20.58 5.66
N ASP A 40 15.42 -20.36 4.73
CA ASP A 40 14.41 -19.31 4.86
C ASP A 40 13.16 -19.54 4.02
N ILE A 41 12.05 -18.96 4.50
CA ILE A 41 10.79 -18.95 3.78
C ILE A 41 10.22 -17.53 3.80
N VAL A 42 10.12 -16.93 2.61
CA VAL A 42 9.56 -15.60 2.41
C VAL A 42 8.18 -15.71 1.80
N ALA A 43 7.15 -15.54 2.63
CA ALA A 43 5.76 -15.43 2.19
C ALA A 43 5.18 -14.06 2.59
N LYS A 44 4.45 -13.41 1.68
CA LYS A 44 3.86 -12.08 1.91
C LYS A 44 2.37 -12.09 1.54
N LYS A 45 1.59 -11.23 2.20
CA LYS A 45 0.14 -11.08 1.94
C LYS A 45 -0.24 -9.88 1.07
N ASN A 46 0.75 -9.18 0.52
CA ASN A 46 0.51 -8.00 -0.31
C ASN A 46 -0.22 -8.42 -1.59
N LEU A 47 -1.04 -7.54 -2.17
CA LEU A 47 -1.87 -7.86 -3.35
C LEU A 47 -1.05 -8.44 -4.53
N LYS A 48 0.20 -8.00 -4.70
CA LYS A 48 1.12 -8.49 -5.75
C LYS A 48 1.81 -9.82 -5.40
N ALA A 49 1.87 -10.20 -4.13
CA ALA A 49 2.65 -11.33 -3.61
C ALA A 49 1.79 -12.38 -2.86
N LYS A 50 0.47 -12.18 -2.79
CA LYS A 50 -0.46 -13.14 -2.20
C LYS A 50 -0.45 -14.44 -3.02
N GLY A 51 -0.56 -15.57 -2.33
CA GLY A 51 -0.51 -16.90 -2.96
C GLY A 51 0.87 -17.27 -3.53
N GLN A 52 1.92 -16.53 -3.13
CA GLN A 52 3.30 -16.76 -3.54
C GLN A 52 4.21 -16.92 -2.32
N ALA A 53 5.21 -17.77 -2.44
CA ALA A 53 6.26 -17.96 -1.46
C ALA A 53 7.60 -18.21 -2.15
N PHE A 54 8.68 -17.82 -1.49
CA PHE A 54 10.04 -18.18 -1.88
C PHE A 54 10.65 -19.00 -0.77
N ILE A 55 11.19 -20.17 -1.12
CA ILE A 55 11.83 -21.10 -0.20
C ILE A 55 13.29 -21.16 -0.57
N VAL A 56 14.15 -20.92 0.41
CA VAL A 56 15.60 -20.89 0.24
C VAL A 56 16.18 -22.14 0.86
N PHE A 57 16.82 -22.96 0.03
CA PHE A 57 17.56 -24.14 0.46
C PHE A 57 19.04 -23.83 0.68
N SER A 58 19.69 -24.65 1.51
CA SER A 58 21.15 -24.72 1.60
C SER A 58 21.75 -25.13 0.26
N ASP A 59 21.19 -26.18 -0.33
CA ASP A 59 21.72 -26.85 -1.51
C ASP A 59 20.83 -26.61 -2.74
N PRO A 60 21.44 -26.35 -3.92
CA PRO A 60 20.68 -26.14 -5.14
C PRO A 60 20.07 -27.42 -5.72
N ASP A 61 20.63 -28.59 -5.41
CA ASP A 61 20.10 -29.86 -5.89
C ASP A 61 18.81 -30.23 -5.15
N SER A 62 18.74 -30.00 -3.83
CA SER A 62 17.50 -30.10 -3.06
C SER A 62 16.38 -29.23 -3.63
N ALA A 63 16.71 -28.04 -4.15
CA ALA A 63 15.74 -27.16 -4.78
C ALA A 63 15.18 -27.73 -6.09
N ARG A 64 15.97 -28.52 -6.85
CA ARG A 64 15.51 -29.19 -8.08
C ARG A 64 14.65 -30.40 -7.75
N ASP A 65 15.11 -31.24 -6.83
CA ASP A 65 14.37 -32.44 -6.40
C ASP A 65 13.00 -32.08 -5.82
N ALA A 66 12.95 -31.02 -5.00
CA ALA A 66 11.69 -30.50 -4.46
C ALA A 66 10.72 -30.02 -5.57
N ILE A 67 11.23 -29.47 -6.67
CA ILE A 67 10.37 -29.04 -7.79
C ILE A 67 9.80 -30.26 -8.52
N GLU A 68 10.59 -31.30 -8.74
CA GLU A 68 10.13 -32.48 -9.48
C GLU A 68 9.07 -33.26 -8.70
N GLU A 69 9.26 -33.44 -7.40
CA GLU A 69 8.38 -34.26 -6.57
C GLU A 69 7.13 -33.52 -6.07
N LEU A 70 7.26 -32.24 -5.69
CA LEU A 70 6.16 -31.47 -5.10
C LEU A 70 5.29 -30.73 -6.14
N GLN A 71 5.61 -30.83 -7.44
CA GLN A 71 4.85 -30.16 -8.48
C GLN A 71 3.39 -30.62 -8.48
N GLY A 72 2.46 -29.69 -8.19
CA GLY A 72 1.04 -30.00 -8.12
C GLY A 72 0.58 -30.58 -6.78
N PHE A 73 1.43 -30.64 -5.76
CA PHE A 73 1.06 -31.09 -4.43
C PHE A 73 -0.08 -30.23 -3.86
N GLN A 74 -1.13 -30.87 -3.34
CA GLN A 74 -2.29 -30.15 -2.81
C GLN A 74 -2.04 -29.70 -1.38
N LEU A 75 -1.96 -28.37 -1.18
CA LEU A 75 -1.82 -27.75 0.12
C LEU A 75 -2.99 -26.80 0.36
N PHE A 76 -3.77 -27.07 1.41
CA PHE A 76 -4.99 -26.31 1.76
C PHE A 76 -5.95 -26.15 0.57
N ASP A 77 -6.30 -27.28 -0.07
CA ASP A 77 -7.25 -27.38 -1.18
C ASP A 77 -6.82 -26.74 -2.51
N LYS A 78 -5.56 -26.30 -2.64
CA LYS A 78 -4.98 -25.85 -3.90
C LYS A 78 -3.70 -26.60 -4.28
N PRO A 79 -3.56 -27.04 -5.55
CA PRO A 79 -2.32 -27.62 -6.03
C PRO A 79 -1.27 -26.51 -6.17
N MET A 80 -0.17 -26.61 -5.43
CA MET A 80 0.92 -25.66 -5.54
C MET A 80 1.69 -25.86 -6.85
N LYS A 81 2.27 -24.78 -7.36
CA LYS A 81 3.13 -24.79 -8.53
C LYS A 81 4.50 -24.26 -8.16
N LEU A 82 5.54 -25.01 -8.49
CA LEU A 82 6.92 -24.72 -8.19
C LEU A 82 7.70 -24.43 -9.48
N SER A 83 8.70 -23.58 -9.32
CA SER A 83 9.68 -23.25 -10.36
C SER A 83 10.93 -22.69 -9.71
N LEU A 84 12.05 -22.67 -10.43
CA LEU A 84 13.26 -22.00 -9.96
C LEU A 84 13.06 -20.48 -9.94
N ALA A 85 13.56 -19.82 -8.89
CA ALA A 85 13.52 -18.37 -8.81
C ALA A 85 14.36 -17.74 -9.93
N LYS A 86 13.93 -16.58 -10.43
CA LYS A 86 14.66 -15.83 -11.47
C LYS A 86 15.88 -15.07 -10.94
N THR A 87 15.91 -14.85 -9.63
CA THR A 87 16.93 -14.04 -8.95
C THR A 87 17.33 -14.78 -7.68
N ARG A 88 18.61 -14.69 -7.31
CA ARG A 88 19.10 -15.29 -6.06
C ARG A 88 18.49 -14.57 -4.86
N SER A 89 18.23 -15.33 -3.78
CA SER A 89 17.72 -14.74 -2.55
C SER A 89 18.84 -14.01 -1.81
N ASP A 90 18.48 -12.97 -1.04
CA ASP A 90 19.47 -12.22 -0.26
C ASP A 90 20.22 -13.16 0.71
N LYS A 91 19.52 -14.14 1.31
CA LYS A 91 20.12 -15.10 2.24
C LYS A 91 21.04 -16.13 1.58
N SER A 92 20.71 -16.58 0.36
CA SER A 92 21.63 -17.43 -0.41
C SER A 92 22.94 -16.70 -0.73
N ILE A 93 22.88 -15.38 -0.97
CA ILE A 93 24.06 -14.56 -1.22
C ILE A 93 24.82 -14.30 0.09
N GLU A 94 24.13 -14.02 1.19
CA GLU A 94 24.76 -13.86 2.51
C GLU A 94 25.55 -15.10 2.95
N MET A 95 25.07 -16.30 2.60
CA MET A 95 25.71 -17.56 2.98
C MET A 95 26.83 -18.01 2.03
N ASN A 96 26.70 -17.74 0.72
CA ASN A 96 27.62 -18.28 -0.30
C ASN A 96 28.57 -17.26 -0.93
N CYS A 97 28.41 -15.97 -0.65
CA CYS A 97 29.22 -14.89 -1.22
C CYS A 97 29.91 -14.05 -0.13
N SER A 98 30.96 -13.33 -0.52
CA SER A 98 31.67 -12.43 0.40
C SER A 98 30.76 -11.27 0.83
N LEU A 99 30.96 -10.74 2.05
CA LEU A 99 30.18 -9.63 2.63
C LEU A 99 30.04 -8.43 1.66
N ASP A 100 31.09 -8.13 0.89
CA ASP A 100 31.10 -7.06 -0.11
C ASP A 100 30.11 -7.30 -1.27
N GLU A 101 29.95 -8.55 -1.73
CA GLU A 101 28.99 -8.89 -2.80
C GLU A 101 27.54 -8.81 -2.30
N PHE A 102 27.30 -9.19 -1.04
CA PHE A 102 25.99 -9.06 -0.39
C PHE A 102 25.58 -7.59 -0.25
N GLU A 103 26.50 -6.73 0.20
CA GLU A 103 26.24 -5.29 0.33
C GLU A 103 25.98 -4.63 -1.04
N ALA A 104 26.75 -4.99 -2.07
CA ALA A 104 26.54 -4.49 -3.43
C ALA A 104 25.18 -4.91 -4.00
N HIS A 105 24.79 -6.18 -3.83
CA HIS A 105 23.50 -6.68 -4.30
C HIS A 105 22.33 -5.99 -3.58
N LYS A 106 22.42 -5.85 -2.25
CA LYS A 106 21.42 -5.15 -1.44
C LYS A 106 21.27 -3.68 -1.85
N ARG A 107 22.38 -3.00 -2.12
CA ARG A 107 22.42 -1.59 -2.58
C ARG A 107 21.82 -1.43 -3.98
N ASN A 108 22.11 -2.33 -4.91
CA ASN A 108 21.50 -2.32 -6.24
C ASN A 108 19.99 -2.52 -6.17
N ARG A 109 19.51 -3.48 -5.38
CA ARG A 109 18.07 -3.73 -5.21
C ARG A 109 17.32 -2.55 -4.57
N LEU A 110 17.95 -1.88 -3.61
CA LEU A 110 17.36 -0.69 -2.96
C LEU A 110 17.31 0.50 -3.92
N SER A 111 18.42 0.77 -4.62
CA SER A 111 18.49 1.88 -5.57
C SER A 111 17.58 1.70 -6.78
N GLU A 112 17.37 0.47 -7.28
CA GLU A 112 16.38 0.20 -8.34
C GLU A 112 14.95 0.42 -7.85
N LYS A 113 14.65 0.02 -6.62
CA LYS A 113 13.34 0.25 -6.00
C LYS A 113 13.09 1.75 -5.80
N GLU A 114 14.08 2.50 -5.33
CA GLU A 114 14.02 3.96 -5.19
C GLU A 114 13.85 4.65 -6.55
N LYS A 115 14.63 4.25 -7.57
CA LYS A 115 14.50 4.81 -8.92
C LYS A 115 13.11 4.57 -9.50
N ARG A 116 12.56 3.36 -9.33
CA ARG A 116 11.19 3.06 -9.79
C ARG A 116 10.16 3.90 -9.05
N LEU A 117 10.29 4.02 -7.74
CA LEU A 117 9.38 4.82 -6.92
C LEU A 117 9.47 6.32 -7.29
N ALA A 118 10.67 6.83 -7.54
CA ALA A 118 10.90 8.22 -7.93
C ALA A 118 10.35 8.53 -9.33
N LEU A 119 10.48 7.60 -10.28
CA LEU A 119 9.87 7.74 -11.61
C LEU A 119 8.34 7.71 -11.53
N GLU A 120 7.77 6.83 -10.71
CA GLU A 120 6.32 6.71 -10.51
C GLU A 120 5.75 7.94 -9.78
N ALA A 121 6.50 8.51 -8.83
CA ALA A 121 6.20 9.79 -8.19
C ALA A 121 6.29 10.96 -9.19
N ALA A 122 7.35 11.02 -10.00
CA ALA A 122 7.53 12.08 -11.00
C ALA A 122 6.48 12.03 -12.13
N ASP A 123 6.00 10.84 -12.52
CA ASP A 123 4.92 10.68 -13.50
C ASP A 123 3.57 11.12 -12.90
N SER A 124 3.33 10.80 -11.63
CA SER A 124 2.16 11.25 -10.87
C SER A 124 2.13 12.77 -10.67
N GLU A 125 3.29 13.41 -10.48
CA GLU A 125 3.42 14.88 -10.39
C GLU A 125 3.40 15.60 -11.75
N ARG A 126 3.57 14.87 -12.87
CA ARG A 126 3.43 15.44 -14.24
C ARG A 126 1.99 15.43 -14.75
N GLN A 127 1.04 14.84 -14.01
CA GLN A 127 -0.39 14.91 -14.32
C GLN A 127 -1.23 15.93 -13.50
N PRO A 128 -0.81 17.20 -13.31
CA PRO A 128 -1.76 18.28 -13.06
C PRO A 128 -1.99 19.07 -14.36
N LYS A 129 -3.26 19.12 -14.78
CA LYS A 129 -3.83 19.96 -15.85
C LYS A 129 -3.65 19.48 -17.30
N ARG A 130 -4.55 18.60 -17.74
CA ARG A 130 -5.29 18.86 -18.99
C ARG A 130 -6.73 19.21 -18.63
N GLY A 131 -6.92 20.48 -18.33
CA GLY A 131 -8.24 21.09 -18.27
C GLY A 131 -8.93 20.99 -19.62
N ALA A 132 -10.24 20.80 -19.56
CA ALA A 132 -11.16 20.81 -20.68
C ALA A 132 -10.99 22.08 -21.53
N GLY A 133 -10.88 21.88 -22.84
CA GLY A 133 -10.98 22.91 -23.88
C GLY A 133 -11.40 22.25 -25.17
N SER A 134 -12.65 22.49 -25.56
CA SER A 134 -13.39 21.93 -26.69
C SER A 134 -12.92 22.43 -28.06
N THR A 135 -12.77 21.54 -29.06
CA THR A 135 -13.26 21.73 -30.44
C THR A 135 -13.43 20.39 -31.17
N ALA A 136 -14.34 20.41 -32.13
CA ALA A 136 -15.02 19.34 -32.82
C ALA A 136 -14.18 18.35 -33.67
N ASP A 137 -14.78 17.16 -33.81
CA ASP A 137 -15.03 16.42 -35.05
C ASP A 137 -14.26 15.11 -35.34
N SER A 138 -15.05 14.10 -35.72
CA SER A 138 -14.74 12.89 -36.51
C SER A 138 -14.23 11.59 -35.86
N ARG A 139 -15.20 10.66 -35.66
CA ARG A 139 -15.22 9.23 -36.14
C ARG A 139 -14.66 8.09 -35.24
N PRO A 140 -15.13 6.81 -35.40
CA PRO A 140 -16.17 6.26 -34.53
C PRO A 140 -15.86 4.89 -33.86
N SER A 141 -16.59 4.63 -32.76
CA SER A 141 -17.14 3.36 -32.27
C SER A 141 -16.41 2.00 -32.49
N LYS A 142 -16.10 1.30 -31.38
CA LYS A 142 -16.67 -0.04 -31.11
C LYS A 142 -16.43 -0.53 -29.67
N LEU A 143 -17.55 -0.71 -28.95
CA LEU A 143 -17.98 -1.79 -28.02
C LEU A 143 -16.93 -2.45 -27.08
N SER A 144 -17.20 -2.82 -25.81
CA SER A 144 -18.33 -2.68 -24.87
C SER A 144 -18.06 -3.57 -23.63
N ARG A 145 -18.61 -3.19 -22.46
CA ARG A 145 -18.97 -4.00 -21.24
C ARG A 145 -17.93 -4.14 -20.09
N PRO A 146 -18.39 -4.33 -18.83
CA PRO A 146 -19.21 -3.37 -18.06
C PRO A 146 -18.76 -3.20 -16.59
N SER A 147 -19.32 -2.15 -15.99
CA SER A 147 -19.61 -1.90 -14.57
C SER A 147 -19.49 -3.05 -13.55
N GLY A 148 -18.84 -2.73 -12.41
CA GLY A 148 -19.45 -2.90 -11.08
C GLY A 148 -18.94 -4.05 -10.21
N LEU A 149 -18.19 -3.75 -9.15
CA LEU A 149 -18.74 -3.66 -7.78
C LEU A 149 -17.63 -3.34 -6.76
N LYS A 150 -17.96 -2.38 -5.88
CA LYS A 150 -17.22 -2.05 -4.65
C LYS A 150 -17.74 -2.92 -3.50
N SER A 151 -16.87 -3.36 -2.59
CA SER A 151 -17.17 -3.62 -1.17
C SER A 151 -15.84 -3.85 -0.42
N THR A 152 -15.33 -2.84 0.30
CA THR A 152 -15.49 -2.61 1.75
C THR A 152 -14.95 -3.73 2.66
N GLY A 153 -13.79 -3.48 3.28
CA GLY A 153 -13.22 -4.27 4.39
C GLY A 153 -11.85 -3.69 4.82
N PRO A 154 -11.50 -3.69 6.12
CA PRO A 154 -11.02 -2.50 6.82
C PRO A 154 -9.53 -2.19 6.64
N ALA A 155 -9.25 -0.88 6.61
CA ALA A 155 -7.93 -0.30 6.52
C ALA A 155 -7.09 -0.56 7.79
N THR A 156 -5.91 -1.14 7.60
CA THR A 156 -4.81 -0.99 8.55
C THR A 156 -4.09 0.30 8.22
N SER A 157 -3.95 1.15 9.23
CA SER A 157 -3.51 2.54 9.15
C SER A 157 -2.09 2.65 8.59
N GLN A 158 -1.96 2.74 7.27
CA GLN A 158 -0.94 3.57 6.67
C GLN A 158 -1.29 5.00 7.06
N VAL A 159 -0.43 5.65 7.83
CA VAL A 159 -0.57 7.07 8.15
C VAL A 159 -0.30 7.82 6.85
N ILE A 160 -1.34 7.95 6.02
CA ILE A 160 -1.37 8.89 4.91
C ILE A 160 -1.08 10.25 5.55
N PRO A 161 -0.02 10.97 5.14
CA PRO A 161 0.23 12.31 5.66
C PRO A 161 -1.01 13.16 5.40
N ASP A 162 -1.43 13.95 6.40
CA ASP A 162 -2.69 14.72 6.35
C ASP A 162 -2.78 15.67 5.13
N GLU A 163 -1.63 15.94 4.51
CA GLU A 163 -1.45 16.73 3.30
C GLU A 163 -1.99 16.05 2.02
N TYR A 164 -2.07 14.71 1.99
CA TYR A 164 -2.53 13.91 0.85
C TYR A 164 -3.95 13.35 1.00
N LEU A 165 -4.72 13.84 1.97
CA LEU A 165 -6.10 13.41 2.10
C LEU A 165 -6.91 13.96 0.91
N PRO A 166 -7.62 13.10 0.17
CA PRO A 166 -8.44 13.55 -0.94
C PRO A 166 -9.48 14.56 -0.44
N PRO A 167 -9.84 15.56 -1.26
CA PRO A 167 -10.88 16.51 -0.91
C PRO A 167 -12.13 15.78 -0.43
N ASN A 168 -12.65 16.25 0.70
CA ASN A 168 -13.83 15.69 1.33
C ASN A 168 -14.70 16.85 1.80
N LYS A 169 -16.01 16.67 1.74
CA LYS A 169 -16.99 17.63 2.26
C LYS A 169 -16.93 17.78 3.79
N ILE A 170 -16.25 16.87 4.47
CA ILE A 170 -16.05 16.92 5.93
C ILE A 170 -14.61 17.32 6.23
N LEU A 171 -14.46 18.39 7.01
CA LEU A 171 -13.20 18.84 7.57
C LEU A 171 -13.03 18.35 9.00
N PHE A 172 -11.80 17.98 9.33
CA PHE A 172 -11.31 17.61 10.64
C PHE A 172 -10.44 18.73 11.20
N LEU A 173 -10.90 19.32 12.30
CA LEU A 173 -10.23 20.40 12.99
C LEU A 173 -9.54 19.83 14.24
N GLN A 174 -8.29 20.23 14.42
CA GLN A 174 -7.44 19.86 15.55
C GLN A 174 -6.90 21.13 16.22
N ASN A 175 -6.56 21.02 17.50
CA ASN A 175 -6.02 22.10 18.32
C ASN A 175 -6.99 23.28 18.52
N ILE A 176 -8.28 23.00 18.67
CA ILE A 176 -9.27 24.04 19.00
C ILE A 176 -9.19 24.34 20.52
N PRO A 177 -9.11 25.61 20.94
CA PRO A 177 -9.18 25.99 22.35
C PRO A 177 -10.52 25.62 23.00
N GLU A 178 -10.53 25.33 24.31
CA GLU A 178 -11.75 24.94 25.05
C GLU A 178 -12.80 26.06 25.15
N GLU A 179 -12.39 27.32 24.95
CA GLU A 179 -13.29 28.48 24.93
C GLU A 179 -14.09 28.64 23.63
N TYR A 180 -13.80 27.86 22.58
CA TYR A 180 -14.49 27.94 21.30
C TYR A 180 -15.59 26.88 21.15
N ASP A 181 -16.83 27.30 21.36
CA ASP A 181 -18.04 26.50 21.16
C ASP A 181 -18.46 26.38 19.68
N VAL A 182 -19.47 25.53 19.44
CA VAL A 182 -20.09 25.32 18.11
C VAL A 182 -20.48 26.63 17.45
N ASP A 183 -21.08 27.57 18.18
CA ASP A 183 -21.52 28.86 17.66
C ASP A 183 -20.34 29.73 17.19
N ALA A 184 -19.24 29.73 17.93
CA ALA A 184 -18.04 30.50 17.58
C ALA A 184 -17.34 29.92 16.33
N LEU A 185 -17.24 28.59 16.25
CA LEU A 185 -16.77 27.92 15.03
C LEU A 185 -17.75 28.12 13.87
N GLY A 186 -19.05 28.13 14.13
CA GLY A 186 -20.10 28.40 13.15
C GLY A 186 -19.98 29.78 12.52
N ALA A 187 -19.62 30.80 13.29
CA ALA A 187 -19.36 32.15 12.77
C ALA A 187 -18.13 32.20 11.83
N ILE A 188 -17.14 31.31 12.05
CA ILE A 188 -15.95 31.24 11.20
C ILE A 188 -16.25 30.40 9.95
N PHE A 189 -16.74 29.18 10.11
CA PHE A 189 -16.92 28.22 9.03
C PHE A 189 -18.20 28.47 8.22
N GLY A 190 -19.20 29.14 8.79
CA GLY A 190 -20.41 29.59 8.10
C GLY A 190 -20.20 30.74 7.12
N ARG A 191 -19.01 31.37 7.08
CA ARG A 191 -18.67 32.36 6.05
C ARG A 191 -18.46 31.74 4.67
N PHE A 192 -18.20 30.43 4.63
CA PHE A 192 -17.94 29.69 3.41
C PHE A 192 -19.23 29.05 2.92
N GLU A 193 -19.45 29.07 1.62
CA GLU A 193 -20.68 28.56 1.02
C GLU A 193 -20.84 27.05 1.24
N GLY A 194 -22.08 26.60 1.43
CA GLY A 194 -22.40 25.20 1.65
C GLY A 194 -22.10 24.69 3.06
N PHE A 195 -21.96 25.54 4.07
CA PHE A 195 -21.85 25.10 5.46
C PHE A 195 -23.11 24.33 5.91
N ARG A 196 -22.95 23.14 6.49
CA ARG A 196 -24.06 22.28 6.91
C ARG A 196 -24.17 22.13 8.42
N GLU A 197 -23.19 21.52 9.06
CA GLU A 197 -23.18 21.33 10.52
C GLU A 197 -21.77 21.26 11.09
N ILE A 198 -21.63 21.57 12.39
CA ILE A 198 -20.40 21.34 13.17
C ILE A 198 -20.71 20.34 14.25
N ARG A 199 -19.84 19.33 14.38
CA ARG A 199 -19.92 18.28 15.39
C ARG A 199 -18.66 18.29 16.24
N LEU A 200 -18.82 18.65 17.51
CA LEU A 200 -17.79 18.46 18.53
C LEU A 200 -17.76 17.00 18.99
N VAL A 201 -16.57 16.48 19.31
CA VAL A 201 -16.41 15.09 19.76
C VAL A 201 -16.53 15.03 21.28
N PRO A 202 -17.61 14.44 21.85
CA PRO A 202 -17.71 14.26 23.28
C PRO A 202 -16.63 13.28 23.75
N GLY A 203 -15.82 13.68 24.73
CA GLY A 203 -14.75 12.86 25.31
C GLY A 203 -13.34 13.12 24.73
N ARG A 204 -13.19 13.94 23.68
CA ARG A 204 -11.88 14.45 23.24
C ARG A 204 -11.96 15.96 22.99
N ARG A 205 -11.33 16.72 23.88
CA ARG A 205 -11.27 18.18 23.81
C ARG A 205 -10.30 18.63 22.72
N GLY A 206 -10.63 19.72 22.03
CA GLY A 206 -9.81 20.32 20.98
C GLY A 206 -9.92 19.69 19.59
N ILE A 207 -10.98 18.92 19.34
CA ILE A 207 -11.25 18.26 18.07
C ILE A 207 -12.71 18.51 17.64
N ALA A 208 -12.90 18.90 16.38
CA ALA A 208 -14.23 19.10 15.79
C ALA A 208 -14.28 18.61 14.34
N PHE A 209 -15.48 18.27 13.89
CA PHE A 209 -15.78 18.00 12.49
C PHE A 209 -16.70 19.09 11.95
N VAL A 210 -16.40 19.60 10.76
CA VAL A 210 -17.25 20.55 10.04
C VAL A 210 -17.70 19.88 8.75
N GLU A 211 -19.00 19.77 8.53
CA GLU A 211 -19.58 19.21 7.32
C GLU A 211 -20.10 20.32 6.41
N TYR A 212 -19.71 20.24 5.14
CA TYR A 212 -20.21 21.04 4.04
C TYR A 212 -21.12 20.21 3.12
N GLU A 213 -21.98 20.90 2.38
CA GLU A 213 -22.81 20.34 1.32
C GLU A 213 -21.98 20.00 0.08
N ALA A 214 -21.06 20.89 -0.28
CA ALA A 214 -20.17 20.75 -1.43
C ALA A 214 -18.70 20.60 -0.98
N GLU A 215 -17.95 19.76 -1.69
CA GLU A 215 -16.50 19.61 -1.48
C GLU A 215 -15.74 20.92 -1.74
N GLN A 216 -16.23 21.73 -2.68
CA GLN A 216 -15.64 23.02 -3.01
C GLN A 216 -15.65 23.99 -1.83
N GLY A 217 -16.78 24.06 -1.09
CA GLY A 217 -16.87 24.88 0.12
C GLY A 217 -15.92 24.41 1.22
N ALA A 218 -15.68 23.10 1.33
CA ALA A 218 -14.71 22.55 2.27
C ALA A 218 -13.25 22.84 1.87
N ILE A 219 -12.93 22.86 0.57
CA ILE A 219 -11.60 23.23 0.06
C ILE A 219 -11.31 24.70 0.44
N ASP A 220 -12.21 25.60 0.08
CA ASP A 220 -12.04 27.04 0.31
C ASP A 220 -11.98 27.36 1.82
N ALA A 221 -12.78 26.66 2.62
CA ALA A 221 -12.73 26.77 4.08
C ALA A 221 -11.41 26.25 4.64
N LYS A 222 -10.92 25.08 4.22
CA LYS A 222 -9.64 24.52 4.67
C LYS A 222 -8.49 25.47 4.36
N GLU A 223 -8.36 25.96 3.13
CA GLU A 223 -7.23 26.81 2.73
C GLU A 223 -7.20 28.14 3.49
N ASN A 224 -8.37 28.71 3.81
CA ASN A 224 -8.46 29.98 4.54
C ASN A 224 -8.41 29.83 6.06
N THR A 225 -8.68 28.65 6.61
CA THR A 225 -8.73 28.43 8.08
C THR A 225 -7.62 27.55 8.61
N SER A 226 -6.91 26.80 7.76
CA SER A 226 -5.76 25.99 8.16
C SER A 226 -4.61 26.88 8.64
N GLY A 227 -4.19 26.71 9.90
CA GLY A 227 -3.15 27.51 10.52
C GLY A 227 -3.62 28.86 11.07
N MET A 228 -4.94 29.12 11.07
CA MET A 228 -5.50 30.30 11.72
C MET A 228 -5.22 30.24 13.23
N LYS A 229 -4.78 31.36 13.81
CA LYS A 229 -4.60 31.46 15.27
C LYS A 229 -5.95 31.79 15.91
N LEU A 230 -6.40 30.90 16.77
CA LEU A 230 -7.62 31.03 17.55
C LEU A 230 -7.19 31.17 19.01
N GLY A 231 -7.22 32.41 19.52
CA GLY A 231 -6.55 32.77 20.78
C GLY A 231 -5.04 32.53 20.70
N ASP A 232 -4.52 31.72 21.63
CA ASP A 232 -3.11 31.36 21.72
C ASP A 232 -2.72 30.10 20.91
N THR A 233 -3.70 29.41 20.32
CA THR A 233 -3.48 28.13 19.64
C THR A 233 -3.72 28.24 18.14
N ALA A 234 -2.83 27.67 17.32
CA ALA A 234 -3.07 27.56 15.88
C ALA A 234 -3.90 26.32 15.57
N ILE A 235 -5.08 26.52 14.95
CA ILE A 235 -5.94 25.41 14.54
C ILE A 235 -5.36 24.73 13.30
N LYS A 236 -5.40 23.40 13.29
CA LYS A 236 -5.01 22.59 12.13
C LYS A 236 -6.26 22.02 11.49
N VAL A 237 -6.49 22.38 10.22
CA VAL A 237 -7.67 21.97 9.46
C VAL A 237 -7.25 21.00 8.36
N THR A 238 -7.83 19.81 8.36
CA THR A 238 -7.49 18.69 7.46
C THR A 238 -8.76 18.05 6.93
N TYR A 239 -8.70 17.28 5.84
CA TYR A 239 -9.89 16.54 5.41
C TYR A 239 -10.17 15.36 6.35
N GLN A 240 -11.42 14.95 6.47
CA GLN A 240 -11.77 13.74 7.18
C GLN A 240 -11.17 12.51 6.47
N ARG A 241 -10.42 11.71 7.23
CA ARG A 241 -9.94 10.40 6.76
C ARG A 241 -11.13 9.48 6.50
N GLN A 242 -11.20 8.92 5.30
CA GLN A 242 -12.20 7.90 4.94
C GLN A 242 -11.83 6.53 5.49
#